data_AF-A0A969VX81-F1
#
_entry.id   AF-A0A969VX81-F1
#
_cell.length_a   1.000
_cell.length_b   1.000
_cell.length_c   1.000
_cell.angle_alpha   90.00
_cell.angle_beta   90.00
_cell.angle_gamma   90.00
#
_symmetry.space_group_name_H-M   'P 1'
#
loop_
_entity.id
_entity.type
_entity.pdbx_description
1 polymer ?
#
loop_
_entity_poly.entity_id
_entity_poly.type
_entity_poly.pdbx_seq_one_letter_code
_entity_poly.pdbx_strand_id
1 'polypeptide(L)'
;MNILKNISYFGFSTFLSRILGYLRDTLIAVFLGTSAVADALFVAFRIPNTFRSLFAEGSFNSAFVPAYTKQKGSKKNYFANQILNLLIIFILFIIFVIEIFTPEFLFFISPGFQDIDGKFDLAVELSRITFPFLFFISISSFLSAILNSKGKFLITAAAPIILNILLILSLVFFHSSHTEVV
;
A
#
# COMPACT_ATOMS: atom_id res chain seq x y z
N MET A 1 -18.37 15.37 -20.36
CA MET A 1 -17.31 14.37 -20.10
C MET A 1 -17.90 13.00 -20.40
N ASN A 2 -17.35 12.23 -21.35
CA ASN A 2 -17.98 10.98 -21.78
C ASN A 2 -17.78 9.90 -20.69
N ILE A 3 -18.84 9.58 -19.95
CA ILE A 3 -18.79 8.70 -18.77
C ILE A 3 -18.21 7.33 -19.13
N LEU A 4 -18.58 6.79 -20.30
CA LEU A 4 -18.07 5.53 -20.83
C LEU A 4 -16.54 5.52 -20.96
N LYS A 5 -15.95 6.64 -21.42
CA LYS A 5 -14.51 6.78 -21.58
C LYS A 5 -13.80 6.74 -20.22
N ASN A 6 -14.34 7.43 -19.21
CA ASN A 6 -13.74 7.46 -17.87
C ASN A 6 -13.86 6.12 -17.14
N ILE A 7 -15.01 5.43 -17.28
CA ILE A 7 -15.20 4.09 -16.71
C ILE A 7 -14.25 3.09 -17.35
N SER A 8 -14.14 3.10 -18.68
CA SER A 8 -13.23 2.22 -19.43
C SER A 8 -11.78 2.40 -19.00
N TYR A 9 -11.31 3.65 -18.90
CA TYR A 9 -9.96 3.92 -18.43
C TYR A 9 -9.71 3.49 -16.98
N PHE A 10 -10.65 3.78 -16.08
CA PHE A 10 -10.53 3.38 -14.68
C PHE A 10 -10.48 1.85 -14.53
N GLY A 11 -11.35 1.14 -15.26
CA GLY A 11 -11.38 -0.32 -15.30
C GLY A 11 -10.08 -0.89 -15.86
N PHE A 12 -9.59 -0.33 -16.97
CA PHE A 12 -8.33 -0.75 -17.59
C PHE A 12 -7.13 -0.53 -16.65
N SER A 13 -7.02 0.64 -16.02
CA SER A 13 -5.93 0.92 -15.06
C SER A 13 -5.98 -0.02 -13.86
N THR A 14 -7.17 -0.33 -13.35
CA THR A 14 -7.35 -1.29 -12.25
C THR A 14 -6.93 -2.70 -12.66
N PHE A 15 -7.36 -3.14 -13.85
CA PHE A 15 -7.00 -4.44 -14.40
C PHE A 15 -5.49 -4.57 -14.61
N LEU A 16 -4.87 -3.56 -15.24
CA LEU A 16 -3.43 -3.52 -15.47
C LEU A 16 -2.65 -3.55 -14.16
N SER A 17 -3.10 -2.82 -13.13
CA SER A 17 -2.48 -2.88 -11.80
C SER A 17 -2.56 -4.29 -11.19
N ARG A 18 -3.65 -5.04 -11.41
CA ARG A 18 -3.79 -6.41 -10.89
C ARG A 18 -2.85 -7.37 -11.61
N ILE A 19 -2.71 -7.23 -12.93
CA ILE A 19 -1.73 -8.01 -13.72
C ILE A 19 -0.31 -7.75 -13.22
N LEU A 20 0.06 -6.48 -13.03
CA LEU A 20 1.41 -6.14 -12.54
C LEU A 20 1.65 -6.64 -11.11
N GLY A 21 0.64 -6.56 -10.23
CA GLY A 21 0.73 -7.14 -8.89
C GLY A 21 0.94 -8.66 -8.93
N TYR A 22 0.20 -9.37 -9.79
CA TYR A 22 0.38 -10.80 -9.99
C TYR A 22 1.78 -11.13 -10.53
N LEU A 23 2.27 -10.36 -11.49
CA LEU A 23 3.62 -10.53 -12.05
C LEU A 23 4.70 -10.29 -11.00
N ARG A 24 4.55 -9.25 -10.16
CA ARG A 24 5.42 -8.99 -9.01
C ARG A 24 5.46 -10.21 -8.08
N ASP A 25 4.31 -10.73 -7.69
CA ASP A 25 4.23 -11.85 -6.74
C ASP A 25 4.83 -13.14 -7.34
N THR A 26 4.64 -13.34 -8.64
CA THR A 26 5.29 -14.44 -9.40
C THR A 26 6.81 -14.29 -9.40
N LEU A 27 7.34 -13.09 -9.66
CA LEU A 27 8.78 -12.84 -9.65
C LEU A 27 9.38 -13.02 -8.25
N ILE A 28 8.68 -12.60 -7.20
CA ILE A 28 9.09 -12.87 -5.80
C ILE A 28 9.22 -14.38 -5.59
N ALA A 29 8.20 -15.16 -5.99
CA ALA A 29 8.22 -16.62 -5.86
C ALA A 29 9.33 -17.28 -6.69
N VAL A 30 9.64 -16.76 -7.88
CA VAL A 30 10.72 -17.29 -8.73
C VAL A 30 12.11 -16.95 -8.17
N PHE A 31 12.33 -15.71 -7.73
CA PHE A 31 13.64 -15.25 -7.26
C PHE A 31 13.96 -15.69 -5.84
N LEU A 32 12.97 -15.77 -4.95
CA LEU A 32 13.15 -16.16 -3.55
C LEU A 32 12.74 -17.62 -3.27
N GLY A 33 12.07 -18.30 -4.21
CA GLY A 33 11.60 -19.68 -4.07
C GLY A 33 10.49 -19.87 -3.03
N THR A 34 10.22 -21.13 -2.64
CA THR A 34 9.38 -21.50 -1.48
C THR A 34 10.20 -21.49 -0.19
N SER A 35 10.92 -20.39 0.07
CA SER A 35 11.81 -20.27 1.22
C SER A 35 11.14 -19.55 2.39
N ALA A 36 11.67 -19.76 3.60
CA ALA A 36 11.26 -18.99 4.79
C ALA A 36 11.35 -17.46 4.57
N VAL A 37 12.23 -17.01 3.67
CA VAL A 37 12.40 -15.61 3.26
C VAL A 37 11.20 -15.10 2.47
N ALA A 38 10.73 -15.86 1.47
CA ALA A 38 9.56 -15.45 0.67
C ALA A 38 8.31 -15.30 1.54
N ASP A 39 8.09 -16.25 2.46
CA ASP A 39 6.97 -16.20 3.41
C ASP A 39 7.07 -15.00 4.36
N ALA A 40 8.26 -14.71 4.90
CA ALA A 40 8.53 -13.54 5.73
C ALA A 40 8.23 -12.24 4.98
N LEU A 41 8.68 -12.15 3.73
CA LEU A 41 8.42 -11.00 2.87
C LEU A 41 6.93 -10.83 2.57
N PHE A 42 6.21 -11.90 2.25
CA PHE A 42 4.77 -11.84 1.99
C PHE A 42 3.98 -11.41 3.22
N VAL A 43 4.32 -11.92 4.41
CA VAL A 43 3.69 -11.47 5.66
C VAL A 43 4.00 -10.00 5.95
N ALA A 44 5.25 -9.58 5.78
CA ALA A 44 5.66 -8.19 5.96
C ALA A 44 4.94 -7.24 4.99
N PHE A 45 4.64 -7.67 3.76
CA PHE A 45 3.85 -6.89 2.81
C PHE A 45 2.34 -7.01 2.99
N ARG A 46 1.85 -8.08 3.62
CA ARG A 46 0.41 -8.29 3.83
C ARG A 46 -0.20 -7.16 4.65
N ILE A 47 0.51 -6.74 5.69
CA ILE A 47 -0.02 -5.76 6.63
C ILE A 47 -0.17 -4.39 5.97
N PRO A 48 0.88 -3.79 5.36
CA PRO A 48 0.74 -2.50 4.69
C PRO A 48 -0.25 -2.55 3.51
N ASN A 49 -0.33 -3.69 2.80
CA ASN A 49 -1.31 -3.86 1.72
C ASN A 49 -2.75 -3.90 2.22
N THR A 50 -3.01 -4.47 3.39
CA THR A 50 -4.36 -4.50 3.99
C THR A 50 -4.82 -3.09 4.33
N PHE A 51 -3.97 -2.29 4.98
CA PHE A 51 -4.29 -0.90 5.24
C PHE A 51 -4.40 -0.07 3.96
N ARG A 52 -3.51 -0.30 2.97
CA ARG A 52 -3.66 0.29 1.63
C ARG A 52 -5.05 -0.01 1.06
N SER A 53 -5.50 -1.26 1.12
CA SER A 53 -6.84 -1.64 0.67
C SER A 53 -7.91 -0.86 1.43
N LEU A 54 -7.88 -0.84 2.77
CA LEU A 54 -8.87 -0.12 3.59
C LEU A 54 -8.97 1.38 3.25
N PHE A 55 -7.84 2.05 3.06
CA PHE A 55 -7.83 3.48 2.76
C PHE A 55 -8.02 3.78 1.27
N ALA A 56 -7.53 2.95 0.35
CA ALA A 56 -7.50 3.22 -1.09
C ALA A 56 -8.64 2.56 -1.88
N GLU A 57 -9.18 1.43 -1.43
CA GLU A 57 -10.26 0.69 -2.13
C GLU A 57 -11.66 1.26 -1.87
N GLY A 58 -11.74 2.43 -1.22
CA GLY A 58 -12.90 3.30 -1.34
C GLY A 58 -13.65 3.59 -0.04
N SER A 59 -13.34 2.92 1.07
CA SER A 59 -14.02 3.19 2.36
C SER A 59 -13.77 4.62 2.85
N PHE A 60 -12.51 5.09 2.78
CA PHE A 60 -12.21 6.48 3.07
C PHE A 60 -12.84 7.42 2.03
N ASN A 61 -12.73 7.06 0.75
CA ASN A 61 -13.19 7.88 -0.37
C ASN A 61 -14.72 8.10 -0.35
N SER A 62 -15.49 7.07 -0.01
CA SER A 62 -16.95 7.09 0.06
C SER A 62 -17.47 7.97 1.20
N ALA A 63 -16.74 8.07 2.31
CA ALA A 63 -17.06 8.98 3.41
C ALA A 63 -16.55 10.41 3.14
N PHE A 64 -15.30 10.54 2.68
CA PHE A 64 -14.63 11.83 2.52
C PHE A 64 -15.18 12.66 1.36
N VAL A 65 -15.36 12.08 0.16
CA VAL A 65 -15.73 12.85 -1.03
C VAL A 65 -17.09 13.55 -0.88
N PRO A 66 -18.17 12.89 -0.41
CA PRO A 66 -19.44 13.57 -0.18
C PRO A 66 -19.35 14.68 0.88
N ALA A 67 -18.59 14.47 1.95
CA ALA A 67 -18.38 15.50 2.99
C ALA A 67 -17.58 16.70 2.46
N TYR A 68 -16.53 16.45 1.69
CA TYR A 68 -15.64 17.46 1.10
C TYR A 68 -16.35 18.28 0.01
N THR A 69 -17.18 17.64 -0.82
CA THR A 69 -17.92 18.31 -1.90
C THR A 69 -19.04 19.21 -1.40
N LYS A 70 -19.59 18.96 -0.21
CA LYS A 70 -20.55 19.86 0.47
C LYS A 70 -19.91 21.18 0.94
N GLN A 71 -18.60 21.21 1.16
CA GLN A 71 -17.90 22.43 1.59
C GLN A 71 -17.69 23.41 0.43
N LYS A 72 -17.70 24.72 0.73
CA LYS A 72 -17.54 25.80 -0.25
C LYS A 72 -16.48 26.82 0.19
N GLY A 73 -15.82 27.46 -0.78
CA GLY A 73 -14.84 28.53 -0.53
C GLY A 73 -13.69 28.11 0.39
N SER A 74 -13.28 29.00 1.29
CA SER A 74 -12.19 28.77 2.26
C SER A 74 -12.46 27.59 3.21
N LYS A 75 -13.73 27.30 3.54
CA LYS A 75 -14.12 26.16 4.40
C LYS A 75 -13.72 24.82 3.80
N LYS A 76 -13.63 24.72 2.47
CA LYS A 76 -13.24 23.51 1.77
C LYS A 76 -11.77 23.13 2.03
N ASN A 77 -10.87 24.11 1.91
CA ASN A 77 -9.45 23.90 2.21
C ASN A 77 -9.22 23.65 3.70
N TYR A 78 -9.94 24.40 4.56
CA TYR A 78 -9.87 24.18 6.01
C TYR A 78 -10.30 22.75 6.40
N PHE A 79 -11.42 22.27 5.86
CA PHE A 79 -11.88 20.90 6.10
C PHE A 79 -10.86 19.86 5.64
N ALA A 80 -10.30 20.00 4.43
CA ALA A 80 -9.28 19.09 3.94
C ALA A 80 -8.04 19.08 4.85
N ASN A 81 -7.55 20.24 5.28
CA ASN A 81 -6.40 20.34 6.17
C ASN A 81 -6.66 19.70 7.54
N GLN A 82 -7.87 19.89 8.10
CA GLN A 82 -8.24 19.25 9.36
C GLN A 82 -8.25 17.72 9.26
N ILE A 83 -8.85 17.17 8.20
CA ILE A 83 -8.85 15.72 7.97
C ILE A 83 -7.43 15.20 7.72
N LEU A 84 -6.61 15.92 6.95
CA LEU A 84 -5.23 15.53 6.70
C LEU A 84 -4.40 15.52 7.99
N ASN A 85 -4.53 16.53 8.84
CA ASN A 85 -3.82 16.61 10.11
C ASN A 85 -4.21 15.46 11.05
N LEU A 86 -5.51 15.19 11.16
CA LEU A 86 -6.02 14.05 11.94
C LEU A 86 -5.51 12.72 11.39
N LEU A 87 -5.53 12.55 10.07
CA LEU A 87 -4.99 11.35 9.41
C LEU A 87 -3.51 11.17 9.71
N ILE A 88 -2.71 12.23 9.59
CA ILE A 88 -1.26 12.19 9.86
C ILE A 88 -0.99 11.78 11.30
N ILE A 89 -1.65 12.44 12.28
CA ILE A 89 -1.47 12.14 13.70
C ILE A 89 -1.86 10.70 14.00
N PHE A 90 -3.01 10.25 13.48
CA PHE A 90 -3.50 8.89 13.69
C PHE A 90 -2.58 7.83 13.10
N ILE A 91 -2.11 8.03 11.87
CA ILE A 91 -1.22 7.08 11.20
C ILE A 91 0.15 7.05 11.85
N LEU A 92 0.72 8.20 12.24
CA LEU A 92 1.98 8.24 12.98
C LEU A 92 1.86 7.54 14.34
N PHE A 93 0.74 7.71 15.04
CA PHE A 93 0.47 6.98 16.27
C PHE A 93 0.42 5.47 16.04
N ILE A 94 -0.32 5.00 15.02
CA ILE A 94 -0.36 3.56 14.67
C ILE A 94 1.02 3.03 14.33
N ILE A 95 1.79 3.73 13.49
CA ILE A 95 3.14 3.32 13.11
C ILE A 95 4.02 3.21 14.36
N PHE A 96 4.01 4.23 15.22
CA PHE A 96 4.79 4.22 16.44
C PHE A 96 4.46 3.03 17.36
N VAL A 97 3.17 2.76 17.58
CA VAL A 97 2.74 1.63 18.40
C VAL A 97 3.16 0.30 17.79
N ILE A 98 2.92 0.09 16.49
CA ILE A 98 3.22 -1.19 15.83
C ILE A 98 4.72 -1.42 15.67
N GLU A 99 5.53 -0.38 15.46
CA GLU A 99 7.00 -0.51 15.43
C GLU A 99 7.58 -1.01 16.76
N ILE A 100 7.04 -0.51 17.88
CA ILE A 100 7.43 -0.96 19.22
C ILE A 100 7.01 -2.41 19.44
N PHE A 101 5.74 -2.72 19.12
CA PHE A 101 5.13 -4.02 19.38
C PHE A 101 5.11 -4.94 18.15
N THR A 102 6.06 -4.80 17.23
CA THR A 102 6.07 -5.58 15.98
C THR A 102 6.10 -7.09 16.23
N PRO A 103 6.93 -7.62 17.16
CA PRO A 103 6.93 -9.05 17.48
C PRO A 103 5.58 -9.55 17.96
N GLU A 104 4.98 -8.89 18.95
CA GLU A 104 3.69 -9.27 19.52
C GLU A 104 2.58 -9.18 18.46
N PHE A 105 2.60 -8.12 17.66
CA PHE A 105 1.65 -7.93 16.59
C PHE A 105 1.75 -9.01 15.51
N LEU A 106 2.96 -9.39 15.10
CA LEU A 106 3.17 -10.50 14.15
C LEU A 106 2.77 -11.85 14.73
N PHE A 107 3.01 -12.08 16.01
CA PHE A 107 2.56 -13.28 16.70
C PHE A 107 1.05 -13.45 16.61
N PHE A 108 0.27 -12.37 16.74
CA PHE A 108 -1.19 -12.42 16.61
C PHE A 108 -1.66 -12.64 15.17
N ILE A 109 -0.98 -12.06 14.16
CA ILE A 109 -1.41 -12.13 12.76
C ILE A 109 -0.98 -13.43 12.08
N SER A 110 0.18 -13.96 12.47
CA SER A 110 0.84 -15.10 11.85
C SER A 110 1.44 -16.05 12.91
N PRO A 111 0.64 -16.69 13.76
CA PRO A 111 1.14 -17.51 14.87
C PRO A 111 2.06 -18.66 14.43
N GLY A 112 1.82 -19.26 13.27
CA GLY A 112 2.65 -20.36 12.73
C GLY A 112 4.02 -19.97 12.20
N PHE A 113 4.46 -18.71 12.36
CA PHE A 113 5.80 -18.28 11.96
C PHE A 113 6.87 -18.61 13.02
N GLN A 114 6.46 -18.88 14.26
CA GLN A 114 7.38 -19.22 15.35
C GLN A 114 7.90 -20.66 15.27
N ASP A 115 7.26 -21.51 14.49
CA ASP A 115 7.61 -22.94 14.38
C ASP A 115 8.90 -23.19 13.57
N ILE A 116 9.45 -22.15 12.91
CA ILE A 116 10.63 -22.23 12.05
C ILE A 116 11.67 -21.24 12.54
N ASP A 117 12.85 -21.76 12.91
CA ASP A 117 13.95 -20.97 13.45
C ASP A 117 14.42 -19.88 12.47
N GLY A 118 14.64 -18.67 12.98
CA GLY A 118 15.02 -17.47 12.20
C GLY A 118 13.95 -16.88 11.28
N LYS A 119 12.84 -17.58 10.98
CA LYS A 119 11.76 -17.06 10.10
C LYS A 119 10.98 -15.93 10.76
N PHE A 120 10.68 -16.08 12.05
CA PHE A 120 9.93 -15.07 12.80
C PHE A 120 10.72 -13.76 12.91
N ASP A 121 12.00 -13.84 13.26
CA ASP A 121 12.87 -12.67 13.39
C ASP A 121 13.01 -11.90 12.07
N LEU A 122 13.19 -12.63 10.97
CA LEU A 122 13.21 -12.04 9.63
C LEU A 122 11.88 -11.37 9.28
N ALA A 123 10.74 -11.99 9.62
CA ALA A 123 9.43 -11.40 9.40
C ALA A 123 9.22 -10.12 10.24
N VAL A 124 9.73 -10.09 11.47
CA VAL A 124 9.74 -8.89 12.33
C VAL A 124 10.56 -7.78 11.69
N GLU A 125 11.79 -8.07 11.27
CA GLU A 125 12.67 -7.08 10.65
C GLU A 125 12.07 -6.51 9.36
N LEU A 126 11.61 -7.39 8.46
CA LEU A 126 10.97 -6.97 7.21
C LEU A 126 9.69 -6.16 7.49
N SER A 127 8.91 -6.54 8.49
CA SER A 127 7.70 -5.79 8.86
C SER A 127 8.03 -4.40 9.37
N ARG A 128 9.07 -4.22 10.19
CA ARG A 128 9.53 -2.87 10.62
C ARG A 128 9.99 -2.01 9.44
N ILE A 129 10.59 -2.62 8.43
CA ILE A 129 10.99 -1.89 7.22
C ILE A 129 9.78 -1.49 6.38
N THR A 130 8.79 -2.38 6.23
CA THR A 130 7.64 -2.15 5.37
C THR A 130 6.53 -1.35 6.03
N PHE A 131 6.38 -1.37 7.36
CA PHE A 131 5.26 -0.73 8.05
C PHE A 131 5.20 0.79 7.86
N PRO A 132 6.32 1.55 7.88
CA PRO A 132 6.32 2.99 7.59
C PRO A 132 5.74 3.36 6.22
N PHE A 133 5.67 2.43 5.26
CA PHE A 133 4.96 2.61 3.99
C PHE A 133 3.50 3.04 4.19
N LEU A 134 2.88 2.64 5.30
CA LEU A 134 1.51 3.01 5.69
C LEU A 134 1.29 4.54 5.67
N PHE A 135 2.28 5.31 6.09
CA PHE A 135 2.21 6.77 6.09
C PHE A 135 2.03 7.32 4.68
N PHE A 136 2.92 6.91 3.77
CA PHE A 136 2.93 7.39 2.39
C PHE A 136 1.68 6.99 1.63
N ILE A 137 1.24 5.74 1.80
CA ILE A 137 0.07 5.24 1.08
C ILE A 137 -1.23 5.88 1.58
N SER A 138 -1.31 6.21 2.87
CA SER A 138 -2.47 6.91 3.45
C SER A 138 -2.58 8.33 2.92
N ILE A 139 -1.46 9.08 2.86
CA ILE A 139 -1.42 10.42 2.27
C ILE A 139 -1.76 10.38 0.78
N SER A 140 -1.17 9.43 0.03
CA SER A 140 -1.49 9.21 -1.38
C SER A 140 -2.97 8.95 -1.61
N SER A 141 -3.61 8.14 -0.75
CA SER A 141 -5.04 7.88 -0.82
C SER A 141 -5.87 9.13 -0.53
N PHE A 142 -5.51 9.91 0.48
CA PHE A 142 -6.17 11.19 0.80
C PHE A 142 -6.12 12.16 -0.39
N LEU A 143 -4.93 12.34 -0.99
CA LEU A 143 -4.75 13.18 -2.17
C LEU A 143 -5.55 12.64 -3.36
N SER A 144 -5.61 11.32 -3.51
CA SER A 144 -6.43 10.65 -4.52
C SER A 144 -7.92 10.93 -4.30
N ALA A 145 -8.40 10.96 -3.06
CA ALA A 145 -9.78 11.31 -2.76
C ALA A 145 -10.12 12.76 -3.16
N ILE A 146 -9.20 13.70 -2.94
CA ILE A 146 -9.33 15.08 -3.43
C ILE A 146 -9.38 15.11 -4.96
N LEU A 147 -8.53 14.35 -5.66
CA LEU A 147 -8.52 14.28 -7.12
C LEU A 147 -9.80 13.65 -7.68
N ASN A 148 -10.30 12.60 -7.05
CA ASN A 148 -11.56 11.95 -7.39
C ASN A 148 -12.75 12.91 -7.25
N SER A 149 -12.77 13.73 -6.21
CA SER A 149 -13.79 14.78 -6.04
C SER A 149 -13.79 15.84 -7.17
N LYS A 150 -12.68 15.94 -7.92
CA LYS A 150 -12.51 16.82 -9.09
C LYS A 150 -12.68 16.07 -10.42
N GLY A 151 -13.12 14.82 -10.39
CA GLY A 151 -13.31 13.99 -11.58
C GLY A 151 -12.04 13.40 -12.20
N LYS A 152 -10.89 13.45 -11.49
CA LYS A 152 -9.59 12.98 -11.98
C LYS A 152 -9.28 11.52 -11.63
N PHE A 153 -10.19 10.61 -11.97
CA PHE A 153 -10.15 9.18 -11.58
C PHE A 153 -9.00 8.36 -12.22
N LEU A 154 -8.55 8.75 -13.41
CA LEU A 154 -7.49 8.02 -14.12
C LEU A 154 -6.15 8.12 -13.37
N ILE A 155 -5.80 9.32 -12.92
CA ILE A 155 -4.52 9.59 -12.23
C ILE A 155 -4.45 8.78 -10.93
N THR A 156 -5.58 8.68 -10.22
CA THR A 156 -5.66 7.94 -8.95
C THR A 156 -5.62 6.42 -9.17
N ALA A 157 -6.25 5.92 -10.24
CA ALA A 157 -6.24 4.50 -10.59
C ALA A 157 -4.85 4.02 -11.07
N ALA A 158 -4.01 4.93 -11.57
CA ALA A 158 -2.67 4.62 -12.04
C ALA A 158 -1.61 4.56 -10.92
N ALA A 159 -1.85 5.11 -9.73
CA ALA A 159 -0.85 5.13 -8.66
C ALA A 159 -0.33 3.72 -8.27
N PRO A 160 -1.18 2.67 -8.16
CA PRO A 160 -0.73 1.31 -7.87
C PRO A 160 0.14 0.69 -8.99
N ILE A 161 -0.03 1.14 -10.24
CA ILE A 161 0.78 0.69 -11.39
C ILE A 161 2.24 1.08 -11.14
N ILE A 162 2.48 2.34 -10.77
CA ILE A 162 3.83 2.86 -10.50
C ILE A 162 4.50 2.07 -9.38
N LEU A 163 3.78 1.82 -8.28
CA LEU A 163 4.30 1.03 -7.16
C LEU A 163 4.72 -0.37 -7.60
N ASN A 164 3.86 -1.09 -8.36
CA ASN A 164 4.20 -2.43 -8.82
C ASN A 164 5.40 -2.43 -9.77
N ILE A 165 5.50 -1.46 -10.68
CA ILE A 165 6.65 -1.32 -11.58
C ILE A 165 7.95 -1.12 -10.78
N LEU A 166 7.95 -0.23 -9.79
CA LEU A 166 9.13 0.01 -8.95
C LEU A 166 9.55 -1.25 -8.17
N LEU A 167 8.58 -1.99 -7.61
CA LEU A 167 8.85 -3.25 -6.92
C LEU A 167 9.44 -4.30 -7.87
N ILE A 168 8.87 -4.46 -9.07
CA ILE A 168 9.39 -5.36 -10.09
C ILE A 168 10.82 -4.98 -10.49
N LEU A 169 11.07 -3.69 -10.78
CA LEU A 169 12.39 -3.20 -11.14
C LEU A 169 13.42 -3.43 -10.03
N SER A 170 13.04 -3.19 -8.77
CA SER A 170 13.91 -3.45 -7.62
C SER A 170 14.27 -4.93 -7.51
N LEU A 171 13.29 -5.83 -7.65
CA LEU A 171 13.51 -7.27 -7.60
C LEU A 171 14.45 -7.74 -8.71
N VAL A 172 14.23 -7.29 -9.95
CA VAL A 172 15.08 -7.66 -11.10
C VAL A 172 16.50 -7.12 -10.93
N PHE A 173 16.66 -5.87 -10.50
CA PHE A 173 17.97 -5.24 -10.33
C PHE A 173 18.80 -5.92 -9.23
N PHE A 174 18.21 -6.20 -8.07
CA PHE A 174 18.94 -6.85 -6.99
C PHE A 174 19.23 -8.32 -7.30
N HIS A 175 18.33 -9.02 -8.00
CA HIS A 175 18.59 -10.39 -8.44
C HIS A 175 19.75 -10.48 -9.45
N SER A 176 19.81 -9.58 -10.43
CA SER A 176 20.92 -9.55 -11.40
C SER A 176 22.25 -9.23 -10.74
N SER A 177 22.26 -8.34 -9.74
CA SER A 177 23.49 -8.00 -9.00
C SER A 177 24.05 -9.15 -8.16
N HIS A 178 23.20 -10.06 -7.66
CA HIS A 178 23.65 -11.24 -6.92
C HIS A 178 24.12 -12.39 -7.82
N THR A 179 23.63 -12.47 -9.05
CA THR A 179 24.08 -13.48 -10.03
C THR A 179 25.42 -13.14 -10.66
N GLU A 180 25.88 -11.88 -10.60
CA GLU A 180 27.23 -11.47 -11.06
C GLU A 180 28.34 -11.64 -10.00
N VAL A 181 27.98 -11.90 -8.73
CA VAL A 181 28.93 -11.95 -7.59
C VAL A 181 29.19 -13.39 -7.11
N VAL A 182 28.54 -14.39 -7.70
CA VAL A 182 28.74 -15.84 -7.44
C VAL A 182 29.31 -16.50 -8.68
#